data_AF-A0A957XQK6-F1
#
_entry.id   AF-A0A957XQK6-F1
#
_cell.length_a   1.000
_cell.length_b   1.000
_cell.length_c   1.000
_cell.angle_alpha   90.00
_cell.angle_beta   90.00
_cell.angle_gamma   90.00
#
_symmetry.space_group_name_H-M   'P 1'
#
loop_
_entity.id
_entity.type
_entity.pdbx_description
1 polymer ?
#
loop_
_entity_poly.entity_id
_entity_poly.type
_entity_poly.pdbx_seq_one_letter_code
_entity_poly.pdbx_strand_id
1 'polypeptide(L)'
;PVVGEWFALPLVKLAGSQHVGDEPFNEIFHPIAERLLEHCDAVLRVGGPSQGADLMIRVAQELGLQIFHSADEIPAIRALA
;
A
#
# COMPACT_ATOMS: atom_id res chain seq x y z
N PRO A 1 -10.20 -5.47 -0.18
CA PRO A 1 -8.78 -5.10 0.04
C PRO A 1 -8.07 -4.97 -1.30
N VAL A 2 -7.01 -4.17 -1.36
CA VAL A 2 -6.19 -3.95 -2.56
C VAL A 2 -4.71 -3.92 -2.15
N VAL A 3 -3.82 -4.07 -3.14
CA VAL A 3 -2.36 -4.03 -2.97
C VAL A 3 -1.83 -2.96 -3.92
N GLY A 4 -0.95 -2.06 -3.44
CA GLY A 4 -0.49 -0.90 -4.20
C GLY A 4 0.15 -1.27 -5.54
N GLU A 5 0.87 -2.39 -5.58
CA GLU A 5 1.52 -2.95 -6.76
C GLU A 5 0.54 -3.26 -7.90
N TRP A 6 -0.73 -3.52 -7.60
CA TRP A 6 -1.75 -3.75 -8.63
C TRP A 6 -2.02 -2.50 -9.48
N PHE A 7 -1.75 -1.31 -8.93
CA PHE A 7 -1.83 -0.04 -9.65
C PHE A 7 -0.45 0.39 -10.15
N ALA A 8 0.59 0.25 -9.32
CA ALA A 8 1.93 0.71 -9.63
C ALA A 8 2.57 -0.02 -10.82
N LEU A 9 2.61 -1.35 -10.80
CA LEU A 9 3.35 -2.14 -11.80
C LEU A 9 2.89 -1.92 -13.26
N PRO A 10 1.59 -1.89 -13.60
CA PRO A 10 1.18 -1.61 -14.97
C PRO A 10 1.54 -0.19 -15.42
N LEU A 11 1.49 0.81 -14.52
CA LEU A 11 1.81 2.19 -14.84
C LEU A 11 3.32 2.42 -14.97
N VAL A 12 4.13 1.83 -14.07
CA VAL A 12 5.60 1.81 -14.16
C VAL A 12 6.05 1.20 -15.50
N LYS A 13 5.43 0.08 -15.91
CA LYS A 13 5.69 -0.54 -17.22
C LYS A 13 5.29 0.38 -18.38
N LEU A 14 4.12 1.01 -18.31
CA LEU A 14 3.64 1.93 -19.35
C LEU A 14 4.54 3.16 -19.48
N ALA A 15 5.08 3.65 -18.36
CA ALA A 15 6.01 4.77 -18.31
C ALA A 15 7.44 4.40 -18.79
N GLY A 16 7.68 3.14 -19.17
CA GLY A 16 8.93 2.71 -19.77
C GLY A 16 10.05 2.38 -18.78
N SER A 17 9.72 2.11 -17.51
CA SER A 17 10.70 1.60 -16.54
C SER A 17 11.33 0.30 -17.03
N GLN A 18 12.65 0.21 -16.91
CA GLN A 18 13.48 -0.93 -17.28
C GLN A 18 14.00 -1.68 -16.06
N HIS A 19 14.15 -1.02 -14.91
CA HIS A 19 14.59 -1.66 -13.67
C HIS A 19 14.06 -0.96 -12.43
N VAL A 20 14.01 -1.71 -11.32
CA VAL A 20 13.69 -1.14 -10.01
C VAL A 20 14.64 0.02 -9.71
N GLY A 21 14.08 1.14 -9.28
CA GLY A 21 14.83 2.33 -8.90
C GLY A 21 15.23 3.26 -10.04
N ASP A 22 14.82 3.01 -11.29
CA ASP A 22 14.91 4.04 -12.34
C ASP A 22 13.89 5.16 -12.14
N GLU A 23 14.00 6.22 -12.94
CA GLU A 23 13.18 7.43 -12.80
C GLU A 23 11.67 7.13 -12.87
N PRO A 24 11.13 6.45 -13.91
CA PRO A 24 9.71 6.13 -13.93
C PRO A 24 9.27 5.21 -12.79
N PHE A 25 10.12 4.28 -12.34
CA PHE A 25 9.83 3.47 -11.16
C PHE A 25 9.68 4.33 -9.91
N ASN A 26 10.64 5.21 -9.63
CA ASN A 26 10.64 6.03 -8.41
C ASN A 26 9.50 7.05 -8.40
N GLU A 27 9.15 7.62 -9.56
CA GLU A 27 8.06 8.58 -9.70
C GLU A 27 6.68 7.94 -9.44
N ILE A 28 6.52 6.65 -9.73
CA ILE A 28 5.19 6.00 -9.73
C ILE A 28 5.03 5.01 -8.58
N PHE A 29 6.03 4.16 -8.30
CA PHE A 29 5.82 2.93 -7.53
C PHE A 29 5.34 3.16 -6.09
N HIS A 30 6.07 3.95 -5.29
CA HIS A 30 5.61 4.34 -3.96
C HIS A 30 4.61 5.49 -3.98
N PRO A 31 4.78 6.56 -4.80
CA PRO A 31 3.85 7.69 -4.78
C PRO A 31 2.40 7.32 -5.08
N ILE A 32 2.13 6.33 -5.94
CA ILE A 32 0.75 5.88 -6.15
C ILE A 32 0.17 5.12 -4.96
N ALA A 33 0.99 4.37 -4.23
CA ALA A 33 0.56 3.67 -3.02
C ALA A 33 0.26 4.65 -1.88
N GLU A 34 1.04 5.73 -1.75
CA GLU A 34 0.76 6.83 -0.82
C GLU A 34 -0.59 7.49 -1.14
N ARG A 35 -0.85 7.80 -2.41
CA ARG A 35 -2.16 8.34 -2.85
C ARG A 35 -3.32 7.38 -2.62
N LEU A 36 -3.08 6.08 -2.74
CA LEU A 36 -4.10 5.06 -2.47
C LEU A 36 -4.51 5.05 -0.99
N LEU A 37 -3.59 5.35 -0.06
CA LEU A 37 -3.90 5.41 1.37
C LEU A 37 -4.93 6.50 1.70
N GLU A 38 -4.98 7.61 0.96
CA GLU A 38 -5.99 8.66 1.11
C GLU A 38 -7.43 8.16 0.84
N HIS A 39 -7.58 7.00 0.22
CA HIS A 39 -8.85 6.36 -0.10
C HIS A 39 -9.13 5.09 0.73
N CYS A 40 -8.29 4.81 1.72
CA CYS A 40 -8.42 3.64 2.58
C CYS A 40 -8.85 4.04 3.99
N ASP A 41 -9.63 3.18 4.66
CA ASP A 41 -9.92 3.34 6.09
C ASP A 41 -8.85 2.67 6.98
N ALA A 42 -8.15 1.67 6.43
CA ALA A 42 -7.19 0.85 7.18
C ALA A 42 -6.11 0.21 6.29
N VAL A 43 -5.02 -0.21 6.92
CA VAL A 43 -3.89 -0.93 6.32
C VAL A 43 -3.58 -2.20 7.10
N LEU A 44 -3.26 -3.29 6.40
CA LEU A 44 -2.73 -4.52 6.99
C LEU A 44 -1.22 -4.64 6.73
N ARG A 45 -0.41 -4.69 7.79
CA ARG A 45 1.02 -4.97 7.75
C ARG A 45 1.29 -6.46 7.91
N VAL A 46 1.54 -7.16 6.80
CA VAL A 46 1.73 -8.63 6.75
C VAL A 46 3.04 -9.13 7.41
N GLY A 47 3.95 -8.24 7.82
CA GLY A 47 5.24 -8.58 8.44
C GLY A 47 6.42 -8.74 7.47
N GLY A 48 7.60 -9.10 7.99
CA GLY A 48 8.86 -9.23 7.23
C GLY A 48 9.55 -7.89 6.91
N PRO A 49 10.87 -7.87 6.69
CA PRO A 49 11.61 -6.63 6.41
C PRO A 49 11.23 -6.05 5.05
N SER A 50 10.75 -4.80 5.01
CA SER A 50 10.43 -4.10 3.76
C SER A 50 10.37 -2.59 3.96
N GLN A 51 11.34 -1.86 3.40
CA GLN A 51 11.40 -0.40 3.52
C GLN A 51 10.15 0.29 2.93
N GLY A 52 9.62 -0.24 1.82
CA GLY A 52 8.39 0.27 1.21
C GLY A 52 7.18 0.06 2.11
N ALA A 53 7.04 -1.12 2.73
CA ALA A 53 5.95 -1.35 3.67
C ALA A 53 6.08 -0.50 4.93
N ASP A 54 7.30 -0.27 5.42
CA ASP A 54 7.56 0.58 6.58
C ASP A 54 7.32 2.07 6.27
N LEU A 55 7.50 2.50 5.02
CA LEU A 55 7.04 3.80 4.53
C LEU A 55 5.51 3.88 4.53
N MET A 56 4.81 2.88 3.97
CA MET A 56 3.33 2.88 3.94
C MET A 56 2.73 2.93 5.35
N ILE A 57 3.35 2.29 6.33
CA ILE A 57 2.90 2.39 7.73
C ILE A 57 3.06 3.80 8.29
N ARG A 58 4.18 4.47 8.02
CA ARG A 58 4.38 5.86 8.46
C ARG A 58 3.34 6.79 7.84
N VAL A 59 3.10 6.69 6.53
CA VAL A 59 2.08 7.51 5.84
C VAL A 59 0.67 7.21 6.37
N ALA A 60 0.35 5.94 6.61
CA ALA A 60 -0.94 5.56 7.19
C ALA A 60 -1.14 6.13 8.61
N GLN A 61 -0.08 6.19 9.42
CA GLN A 61 -0.11 6.83 10.75
C GLN A 61 -0.36 8.34 10.65
N GLU A 62 0.31 9.02 9.71
CA GLU A 62 0.13 10.44 9.46
C GLU A 62 -1.29 10.78 8.98
N LEU A 63 -1.89 9.88 8.18
CA LEU A 63 -3.28 9.98 7.73
C LEU A 63 -4.32 9.54 8.79
N GLY A 64 -3.88 9.01 9.94
CA GLY A 64 -4.77 8.57 11.01
C GLY A 64 -5.54 7.27 10.70
N LEU A 65 -5.03 6.44 9.79
CA LEU A 65 -5.67 5.18 9.40
C LEU A 65 -5.54 4.11 10.47
N GLN A 66 -6.47 3.15 10.48
CA GLN A 66 -6.36 1.98 11.33
C GLN A 66 -5.28 1.03 10.78
N ILE A 67 -4.35 0.60 11.64
CA ILE A 67 -3.26 -0.28 11.26
C ILE A 67 -3.45 -1.63 11.94
N PHE A 68 -3.52 -2.68 11.13
CA PHE A 68 -3.56 -4.06 11.58
C PHE A 68 -2.21 -4.73 11.33
N HIS A 69 -1.74 -5.54 12.27
CA HIS A 69 -0.50 -6.32 12.16
C HIS A 69 -0.76 -7.81 11.92
N SER A 70 -2.02 -8.24 12.03
CA SER A 70 -2.48 -9.57 11.66
C SER A 70 -3.86 -9.50 11.01
N ALA A 71 -4.16 -10.45 10.13
CA ALA A 71 -5.50 -10.59 9.56
C ALA A 71 -6.56 -10.90 10.64
N ASP A 72 -6.16 -11.53 11.74
CA ASP A 72 -7.05 -11.86 12.86
C ASP A 72 -7.53 -10.62 13.64
N GLU A 73 -6.84 -9.48 13.51
CA GLU A 73 -7.23 -8.21 14.11
C GLU A 73 -8.33 -7.50 13.30
N ILE A 74 -8.53 -7.91 12.04
CA ILE A 74 -9.54 -7.31 11.16
C ILE A 74 -10.93 -7.73 11.65
N PRO A 75 -11.83 -6.78 11.95
CA PRO A 75 -13.16 -7.10 12.44
C PRO A 75 -13.92 -8.01 11.47
N ALA A 76 -14.42 -9.14 11.98
CA ALA A 76 -15.29 -10.01 11.19
C ALA A 76 -16.61 -9.28 10.91
N ILE A 77 -17.02 -9.28 9.64
CA ILE A 77 -18.36 -8.82 9.27
C ILE A 77 -19.35 -9.87 9.80
N ARG A 78 -20.17 -9.50 10.77
CA ARG A 78 -21.37 -10.27 11.09
C ARG A 78 -22.38 -10.03 9.99
N ALA A 79 -22.82 -11.09 9.31
CA ALA A 79 -24.01 -11.00 8.48
C ALA A 79 -25.19 -10.57 9.37
N LEU A 80 -25.88 -9.50 8.96
CA LEU A 80 -27.16 -9.15 9.57
C LEU A 80 -28.13 -10.28 9.25
N ALA A 81 -28.74 -10.85 10.29
CA ALA A 81 -29.74 -11.91 10.21
C ALA A 81 -31.04 -11.40 9.57
#